data_AF-A0AAV4KS14-F1
#
_entry.id   AF-A0AAV4KS14-F1
#
_cell.length_a   1.000
_cell.length_b   1.000
_cell.length_c   1.000
_cell.angle_alpha   90.00
_cell.angle_beta   90.00
_cell.angle_gamma   90.00
#
_symmetry.space_group_name_H-M   'P 1'
#
loop_
_entity.id
_entity.type
_entity.pdbx_description
1 polymer ?
#
loop_
_entity_poly.entity_id
_entity_poly.type
_entity_poly.pdbx_seq_one_letter_code
_entity_poly.pdbx_strand_id
1 'polypeptide(L)'
;MKATIAWWDLAGSGQTIDSLRVYLRDEGVEPWTEVPGMRLKFWISDPATDRWGAVMLWDSDADLTAPMPPNRATELIGRPPAVRMVSDVEAVVEGAHSGGPLEGGLAYDAAGTAP
;
A
#
# COMPACT_ATOMS: atom_id res chain seq x y z
N MET A 1 4.41 18.51 2.24
CA MET A 1 4.30 17.03 2.15
C MET A 1 3.13 16.71 1.26
N LYS A 2 3.16 15.55 0.58
CA LYS A 2 2.03 15.09 -0.24
C LYS A 2 1.56 13.73 0.24
N ALA A 3 0.27 13.45 0.11
CA ALA A 3 -0.31 12.14 0.30
C ALA A 3 -0.84 11.62 -1.04
N THR A 4 -0.52 10.37 -1.37
CA THR A 4 -1.05 9.70 -2.55
C THR A 4 -1.87 8.49 -2.11
N ILE A 5 -3.09 8.37 -2.63
CA ILE A 5 -3.97 7.24 -2.39
C ILE A 5 -4.33 6.61 -3.73
N ALA A 6 -4.24 5.29 -3.80
CA ALA A 6 -4.72 4.53 -4.94
C ALA A 6 -5.60 3.36 -4.47
N TRP A 7 -6.72 3.15 -5.15
CA TRP A 7 -7.65 2.05 -4.91
C TRP A 7 -7.98 1.31 -6.20
N TRP A 8 -7.90 -0.01 -6.13
CA TRP A 8 -8.32 -0.94 -7.17
C TRP A 8 -9.55 -1.68 -6.70
N ASP A 9 -10.52 -1.78 -7.61
CA ASP A 9 -11.62 -2.74 -7.51
C ASP A 9 -11.08 -4.11 -7.95
N LEU A 10 -11.29 -5.15 -7.16
CA LEU A 10 -10.88 -6.52 -7.48
C LEU A 10 -11.95 -7.32 -8.22
N ALA A 11 -13.20 -6.84 -8.28
CA ALA A 11 -14.31 -7.55 -8.88
C ALA A 11 -14.01 -7.95 -10.34
N GLY A 12 -14.04 -9.25 -10.62
CA GLY A 12 -13.75 -9.77 -11.97
C GLY A 12 -12.29 -9.62 -12.41
N SER A 13 -11.33 -9.32 -11.53
CA SER A 13 -9.89 -9.37 -11.85
C SER A 13 -9.28 -10.76 -11.75
N GLY A 14 -9.94 -11.68 -11.04
CA GLY A 14 -9.37 -12.98 -10.66
C GLY A 14 -8.34 -12.91 -9.53
N GLN A 15 -8.01 -11.71 -9.01
CA GLN A 15 -7.21 -11.52 -7.80
C GLN A 15 -8.10 -11.44 -6.57
N THR A 16 -7.53 -11.80 -5.42
CA THR A 16 -8.17 -11.67 -4.12
C THR A 16 -7.26 -10.88 -3.17
N ILE A 17 -7.83 -10.36 -2.09
CA ILE A 17 -7.05 -9.73 -1.00
C ILE A 17 -5.98 -10.71 -0.49
N ASP A 18 -6.29 -11.99 -0.38
CA ASP A 18 -5.35 -13.02 0.09
C ASP A 18 -4.22 -13.28 -0.93
N SER A 19 -4.52 -13.35 -2.23
CA SER A 19 -3.47 -13.53 -3.25
C SER A 19 -2.52 -12.35 -3.29
N LEU A 20 -3.04 -11.14 -3.17
CA LEU A 20 -2.23 -9.91 -3.12
C LEU A 20 -1.42 -9.81 -1.82
N ARG A 21 -1.96 -10.31 -0.71
CA ARG A 21 -1.24 -10.38 0.57
C ARG A 21 -0.04 -11.33 0.50
N VAL A 22 -0.20 -12.51 -0.10
CA VAL A 22 0.92 -13.45 -0.33
C VAL A 22 2.01 -12.78 -1.15
N TYR A 23 1.63 -12.10 -2.23
CA TYR A 23 2.58 -11.33 -3.04
C TYR A 23 3.33 -10.25 -2.24
N LEU A 24 2.64 -9.48 -1.38
CA LEU A 24 3.31 -8.48 -0.54
C LEU A 24 4.35 -9.10 0.39
N ARG A 25 3.98 -10.20 1.04
CA ARG A 25 4.86 -10.90 1.98
C ARG A 25 6.15 -11.37 1.31
N ASP A 26 6.03 -11.90 0.11
CA ASP A 26 7.12 -12.60 -0.56
C ASP A 26 8.03 -11.64 -1.35
N GLU A 27 7.46 -10.65 -2.04
CA GLU A 27 8.22 -9.80 -2.99
C GLU A 27 7.77 -8.33 -3.08
N GLY A 28 6.58 -7.99 -2.57
CA GLY A 28 5.94 -6.70 -2.90
C GLY A 28 6.42 -5.48 -2.12
N VAL A 29 7.10 -5.66 -0.98
CA VAL A 29 7.50 -4.56 -0.08
C VAL A 29 8.90 -4.03 -0.36
N GLU A 30 9.88 -4.91 -0.56
CA GLU A 30 11.31 -4.57 -0.69
C GLU A 30 11.60 -3.50 -1.76
N PRO A 31 11.03 -3.55 -2.98
CA PRO A 31 11.34 -2.53 -4.00
C PRO A 31 10.95 -1.10 -3.62
N TRP A 32 10.08 -0.93 -2.62
CA TRP A 32 9.57 0.36 -2.21
C TRP A 32 10.43 1.02 -1.12
N THR A 33 11.37 0.31 -0.51
CA THR A 33 12.18 0.86 0.60
C THR A 33 13.20 1.89 0.13
N GLU A 34 13.53 1.90 -1.16
CA GLU A 34 14.57 2.78 -1.73
C GLU A 34 14.02 3.98 -2.49
N VAL A 35 12.70 4.21 -2.47
CA VAL A 35 12.07 5.30 -3.24
C VAL A 35 12.41 6.66 -2.62
N PRO A 36 13.15 7.54 -3.32
CA PRO A 36 13.54 8.83 -2.76
C PRO A 36 12.33 9.72 -2.46
N GLY A 37 12.36 10.38 -1.30
CA GLY A 37 11.30 11.28 -0.86
C GLY A 37 10.02 10.60 -0.38
N MET A 38 9.93 9.26 -0.40
CA MET A 38 8.81 8.52 0.17
C MET A 38 9.08 8.26 1.66
N ARG A 39 8.27 8.87 2.52
CA ARG A 39 8.41 8.73 3.98
C ARG A 39 7.79 7.45 4.51
N LEU A 40 6.62 7.11 3.98
CA LEU A 40 5.83 5.98 4.44
C LEU A 40 5.00 5.45 3.29
N LYS A 41 4.94 4.13 3.18
CA LYS A 41 3.97 3.44 2.33
C LYS A 41 3.33 2.33 3.13
N PHE A 42 2.02 2.23 3.05
CA PHE A 42 1.28 1.10 3.58
C PHE A 42 0.18 0.67 2.61
N TRP A 43 -0.13 -0.60 2.64
CA TRP A 43 -1.17 -1.21 1.84
C TRP A 43 -2.42 -1.35 2.69
N ILE A 44 -3.56 -1.18 2.05
CA ILE A 44 -4.87 -1.25 2.68
C ILE A 44 -5.78 -2.14 1.85
N SER A 45 -6.71 -2.81 2.50
CA SER A 45 -7.71 -3.64 1.85
C SER A 45 -9.07 -3.38 2.47
N ASP A 46 -10.12 -3.43 1.67
CA ASP A 46 -11.51 -3.38 2.13
C ASP A 46 -12.25 -4.63 1.63
N PRO A 47 -12.41 -5.66 2.49
CA PRO A 47 -13.16 -6.86 2.15
C PRO A 47 -14.65 -6.61 1.89
N ALA A 48 -15.24 -5.53 2.43
CA ALA A 48 -16.67 -5.26 2.26
C ALA A 48 -17.00 -4.77 0.85
N THR A 49 -16.06 -4.10 0.19
CA THR A 49 -16.22 -3.61 -1.19
C THR A 49 -15.28 -4.26 -2.20
N ASP A 50 -14.57 -5.31 -1.79
CA ASP A 50 -13.60 -6.06 -2.58
C ASP A 50 -12.52 -5.17 -3.21
N ARG A 51 -11.87 -4.35 -2.37
CA ARG A 51 -10.86 -3.39 -2.81
C ARG A 51 -9.49 -3.64 -2.22
N TRP A 52 -8.50 -3.30 -3.02
CA TRP A 52 -7.10 -3.24 -2.63
C TRP A 52 -6.57 -1.84 -2.84
N GLY A 53 -5.69 -1.37 -1.97
CA GLY A 53 -5.20 0.00 -2.04
C GLY A 53 -3.80 0.18 -1.48
N ALA A 54 -3.25 1.36 -1.76
CA ALA A 54 -1.98 1.81 -1.23
C ALA A 54 -2.06 3.29 -0.88
N VAL A 55 -1.44 3.64 0.24
CA VAL A 55 -1.29 5.01 0.71
C VAL A 55 0.19 5.30 0.86
N MET A 56 0.61 6.46 0.36
CA MET A 56 2.00 6.92 0.43
C MET A 56 2.04 8.34 0.98
N LEU A 57 2.96 8.58 1.92
CA LEU A 57 3.33 9.89 2.42
C LEU A 57 4.67 10.29 1.82
N TRP A 58 4.74 11.50 1.31
CA TRP A 58 5.89 12.05 0.61
C TRP A 58 6.43 13.29 1.32
N ASP A 59 7.74 13.48 1.21
CA ASP A 59 8.40 14.75 1.50
C ASP A 59 7.77 15.91 0.70
N SER A 60 8.02 17.14 1.17
CA SER A 60 7.47 18.34 0.52
C SER A 60 8.07 18.62 -0.85
N ASP A 61 9.30 18.19 -1.08
CA ASP A 61 10.10 18.36 -2.30
C ASP A 61 10.23 17.07 -3.12
N ALA A 62 9.48 16.02 -2.77
CA ALA A 62 9.52 14.76 -3.51
C ALA A 62 9.06 14.94 -4.97
N ASP A 63 9.84 14.40 -5.90
CA ASP A 63 9.45 14.34 -7.31
C ASP A 63 8.50 13.15 -7.56
N LEU A 64 7.20 13.45 -7.57
CA LEU A 64 6.17 12.43 -7.81
C LEU A 64 6.09 11.97 -9.28
N THR A 65 6.89 12.56 -10.17
CA THR A 65 7.01 12.15 -11.58
C THR A 65 8.20 11.22 -11.82
N ALA A 66 9.09 11.07 -10.83
CA ALA A 66 10.23 10.17 -10.90
C ALA A 66 9.77 8.71 -11.15
N PRO A 67 10.61 7.89 -11.82
CA PRO A 67 10.32 6.48 -12.01
C PRO A 67 10.07 5.78 -10.67
N MET A 68 8.89 5.16 -10.54
CA MET A 68 8.54 4.36 -9.37
C MET A 68 8.80 2.89 -9.64
N PRO A 69 9.02 2.06 -8.60
CA PRO A 69 8.98 0.61 -8.74
C PRO A 69 7.68 0.17 -9.41
N PRO A 70 7.69 -0.92 -10.19
CA PRO A 70 6.49 -1.42 -10.85
C PRO A 70 5.34 -1.56 -9.86
N ASN A 71 4.20 -0.92 -10.17
CA ASN A 71 3.02 -1.08 -9.35
C ASN A 71 2.39 -2.43 -9.69
N ARG A 72 2.94 -3.49 -9.09
CA ARG A 72 2.58 -4.88 -9.37
C ARG A 72 1.13 -5.20 -9.07
N ALA A 73 0.46 -4.42 -8.21
CA ALA A 73 -1.00 -4.52 -8.04
C ALA A 73 -1.73 -4.22 -9.37
N THR A 74 -1.34 -3.18 -10.11
CA THR A 74 -1.92 -2.87 -11.44
C THR A 74 -1.69 -4.00 -12.44
N GLU A 75 -0.52 -4.62 -12.42
CA GLU A 75 -0.18 -5.73 -13.32
C GLU A 75 -0.98 -7.00 -12.98
N LEU A 76 -1.04 -7.36 -11.69
CA LEU A 76 -1.76 -8.54 -11.21
C LEU A 76 -3.27 -8.40 -11.37
N ILE A 77 -3.82 -7.22 -11.10
CA ILE A 77 -5.26 -6.92 -11.19
C ILE A 77 -5.66 -6.67 -12.66
N GLY A 78 -4.70 -6.31 -13.51
CA GLY A 78 -4.91 -6.16 -14.96
C GLY A 78 -5.61 -4.86 -15.38
N ARG A 79 -5.71 -3.86 -14.49
CA ARG A 79 -6.36 -2.57 -14.76
C ARG A 79 -5.84 -1.45 -13.86
N PRO A 80 -5.97 -0.17 -14.29
CA PRO A 80 -5.60 0.96 -13.45
C PRO A 80 -6.49 1.07 -12.20
N PRO A 81 -6.02 1.76 -11.16
CA PRO A 81 -6.84 2.03 -9.98
C PRO A 81 -8.08 2.84 -10.33
N ALA A 82 -9.21 2.47 -9.74
CA ALA A 82 -10.49 3.16 -9.87
C ALA A 82 -10.47 4.54 -9.18
N VAL A 83 -9.66 4.70 -8.14
CA VAL A 83 -9.40 5.99 -7.51
C VAL A 83 -7.90 6.22 -7.46
N ARG A 84 -7.46 7.39 -7.93
CA ARG A 84 -6.12 7.89 -7.71
C ARG A 84 -6.21 9.34 -7.27
N MET A 85 -5.62 9.65 -6.12
CA MET A 85 -5.65 10.97 -5.53
C MET A 85 -4.26 11.36 -5.06
N VAL A 86 -3.92 12.64 -5.27
CA VAL A 86 -2.76 13.29 -4.68
C VAL A 86 -3.26 14.53 -3.96
N SER A 87 -2.84 14.74 -2.72
CA SER A 87 -3.29 15.84 -1.87
C SER A 87 -2.14 16.45 -1.08
N ASP A 88 -2.28 17.71 -0.73
CA ASP A 88 -1.43 18.36 0.27
C ASP A 88 -1.74 17.81 1.66
N VAL A 89 -0.67 17.62 2.45
CA VAL A 89 -0.79 17.20 3.84
C VAL A 89 -0.64 18.43 4.72
N GLU A 90 -1.75 18.80 5.36
CA GLU A 90 -1.84 20.01 6.19
C GLU A 90 -1.20 19.85 7.57
N ALA A 91 -1.28 18.64 8.16
CA ALA A 91 -0.69 18.32 9.45
C ALA A 91 -0.42 16.81 9.60
N VAL A 92 0.56 16.45 10.45
CA VAL A 92 0.89 15.06 10.80
C VAL A 92 1.04 14.94 12.31
N VAL A 93 0.44 13.90 12.88
CA VAL A 93 0.60 13.49 14.28
C VAL A 93 0.86 11.99 14.29
N GLU A 94 1.86 11.58 15.06
CA GLU A 94 2.06 10.18 15.43
C GLU A 94 1.41 9.94 16.79
N GLY A 95 0.54 8.92 16.88
CA GLY A 95 -0.19 8.60 18.10
C GLY A 95 0.71 7.91 19.14
N ALA A 96 0.31 7.94 20.41
CA ALA A 96 0.96 7.15 21.45
C ALA A 96 0.66 5.66 21.22
N HIS A 97 1.67 4.87 20.86
CA HIS A 97 1.57 3.42 20.67
C HIS A 97 2.57 2.67 21.56
N SER A 98 2.22 1.44 21.96
CA SER A 98 3.04 0.59 22.83
C SER A 98 3.79 -0.52 22.08
N GLY A 99 3.64 -0.63 20.76
CA GLY A 99 4.36 -1.57 19.91
C GLY A 99 5.79 -1.09 19.56
N GLY A 100 6.59 -1.99 18.99
CA GLY A 100 7.87 -1.64 18.34
C GLY A 100 7.67 -0.79 17.07
N PRO A 101 8.66 -0.72 16.16
CA PRO A 101 8.44 -0.14 14.83
C PRO A 101 7.16 -0.69 14.19
N LEU A 102 6.45 0.13 13.40
CA LEU A 102 5.14 -0.17 12.77
C LEU A 102 4.99 -1.67 12.49
N GLU A 103 4.00 -2.31 13.12
CA GLU A 103 3.68 -3.72 12.87
C GLU A 103 3.58 -3.94 11.36
N GLY A 104 4.16 -5.04 10.84
CA GLY A 104 4.28 -5.28 9.40
C GLY A 104 2.94 -5.36 8.66
N GLY A 105 1.84 -5.44 9.41
CA GLY A 105 0.49 -5.54 8.90
C GLY A 105 0.13 -6.96 8.48
N LEU A 106 -1.10 -7.12 7.97
CA LEU A 106 -1.74 -8.42 7.73
C LEU A 106 -0.93 -9.36 6.82
N ALA A 107 -0.01 -8.87 6.00
CA ALA A 107 0.85 -9.71 5.16
C ALA A 107 1.87 -10.54 5.94
N TYR A 108 2.25 -10.10 7.13
CA TYR A 108 3.22 -10.77 7.99
C TYR A 108 2.62 -11.33 9.27
N ASP A 109 1.34 -11.07 9.52
CA ASP A 109 0.61 -11.77 10.57
C ASP A 109 0.60 -13.26 10.25
N ALA A 110 1.13 -14.06 11.18
CA ALA A 110 1.05 -15.51 11.08
C ALA A 110 -0.44 -15.88 11.04
N ALA A 111 -0.93 -16.24 9.85
CA ALA A 111 -2.24 -16.84 9.69
C ALA A 111 -2.36 -17.93 10.75
N GLY A 112 -3.34 -17.78 11.63
CA GLY A 112 -3.57 -18.66 12.76
C GLY A 112 -3.44 -20.12 12.32
N THR A 113 -2.43 -20.79 12.85
CA THR A 113 -2.42 -22.25 12.88
C THR A 113 -3.54 -22.65 13.83
N ALA A 114 -4.74 -22.89 13.29
CA ALA A 114 -5.77 -23.58 14.03
C ALA A 114 -5.43 -25.09 14.04
N PRO A 115 -5.34 -25.75 15.20
CA PRO A 115 -5.49 -27.20 15.28
C PRO A 115 -6.93 -27.64 14.97
#